data_AF-A0A8B3C351-F1
#
_entry.id   AF-A0A8B3C351-F1
#
_cell.length_a   1.000
_cell.length_b   1.000
_cell.length_c   1.000
_cell.angle_alpha   90.00
_cell.angle_beta   90.00
_cell.angle_gamma   90.00
#
_symmetry.space_group_name_H-M   'P 1'
#
loop_
_entity.id
_entity.type
_entity.pdbx_description
1 polymer ?
#
loop_
_entity_poly.entity_id
_entity_poly.type
_entity_poly.pdbx_seq_one_letter_code
_entity_poly.pdbx_strand_id
1 'polypeptide(L)'
;MTLPEGFTTLKGGAFRNAPLKKLDLPSTIGDLNTGSHVKLFNGADLETVICRKNTPPALSQLYSPFCDVEHFTFVNENCILKVPAESVNAYKSSDWAKYFKNIEAIN
;
A
#
# COMPACT_ATOMS: atom_id res chain seq x y z
N MET A 1 -6.11 4.60 10.37
CA MET A 1 -4.78 5.03 10.86
C MET A 1 -4.20 6.02 9.88
N THR A 2 -3.68 7.14 10.38
CA THR A 2 -3.01 8.15 9.57
C THR A 2 -1.57 8.25 10.03
N LEU A 3 -0.64 8.09 9.11
CA LEU A 3 0.78 8.27 9.39
C LEU A 3 1.14 9.76 9.26
N PRO A 4 1.96 10.32 10.16
CA PRO A 4 2.34 11.72 10.12
C PRO A 4 3.22 12.03 8.90
N GLU A 5 3.13 13.25 8.38
CA GLU A 5 4.11 13.75 7.40
C GLU A 5 5.53 13.72 8.00
N GLY A 6 6.52 13.46 7.14
CA GLY A 6 7.89 13.17 7.55
C GLY A 6 8.17 11.69 7.81
N PHE A 7 7.13 10.84 7.85
CA PHE A 7 7.31 9.40 7.91
C PHE A 7 7.71 8.83 6.54
N THR A 8 8.83 8.11 6.49
CA THR A 8 9.44 7.68 5.22
C THR A 8 9.56 6.16 5.07
N THR A 9 9.47 5.37 6.15
CA THR A 9 9.82 3.94 6.09
C THR A 9 8.78 3.07 6.77
N LEU A 10 8.23 2.10 6.02
CA LEU A 10 7.43 1.01 6.57
C LEU A 10 8.27 -0.27 6.64
N LYS A 11 8.36 -0.86 7.84
CA LYS A 11 9.02 -2.15 8.01
C LYS A 11 8.07 -3.30 7.69
N GLY A 12 8.64 -4.43 7.27
CA GLY A 12 7.87 -5.66 7.08
C GLY A 12 7.04 -6.00 8.32
N GLY A 13 5.76 -6.30 8.11
CA GLY A 13 4.82 -6.66 9.16
C GLY A 13 4.24 -5.49 9.96
N ALA A 14 4.51 -4.23 9.57
CA ALA A 14 4.01 -3.04 10.28
C ALA A 14 2.49 -3.04 10.51
N PHE A 15 1.72 -3.68 9.62
CA PHE A 15 0.26 -3.77 9.71
C PHE A 15 -0.25 -5.22 9.74
N ARG A 16 0.59 -6.17 10.15
CA ARG A 16 0.17 -7.57 10.28
C ARG A 16 -0.92 -7.71 11.34
N ASN A 17 -2.04 -8.34 10.97
CA ASN A 17 -3.22 -8.57 11.82
C ASN A 17 -3.80 -7.28 12.44
N ALA A 18 -3.50 -6.11 11.85
CA ALA A 18 -4.04 -4.86 12.35
C ALA A 18 -5.52 -4.74 11.93
N PRO A 19 -6.47 -4.47 12.85
CA PRO A 19 -7.89 -4.34 12.53
C PRO A 19 -8.18 -2.97 11.89
N LEU A 20 -7.50 -2.66 10.79
CA LEU A 20 -7.55 -1.37 10.11
C LEU A 20 -8.50 -1.44 8.92
N LYS A 21 -9.50 -0.54 8.91
CA LYS A 21 -10.36 -0.30 7.74
C LYS A 21 -9.82 0.78 6.81
N LYS A 22 -9.12 1.77 7.37
CA LYS A 22 -8.56 2.91 6.65
C LYS A 22 -7.09 3.11 6.98
N LEU A 23 -6.25 3.29 5.97
CA LEU A 23 -4.86 3.72 6.08
C LEU A 23 -4.63 4.99 5.28
N ASP A 24 -3.95 5.98 5.84
CA ASP A 24 -3.55 7.22 5.18
C ASP A 24 -2.03 7.37 5.26
N LEU A 25 -1.37 7.22 4.12
CA LEU A 25 0.08 7.31 3.93
C LEU A 25 0.45 8.75 3.52
N PRO A 26 1.46 9.36 4.18
CA PRO A 26 1.87 10.73 3.93
C PRO A 26 2.50 10.89 2.55
N SER A 27 2.63 12.15 2.13
CA SER A 27 3.31 12.50 0.88
C SER A 27 4.79 12.12 0.91
N THR A 28 5.40 12.12 2.10
CA THR A 28 6.80 11.77 2.32
C THR A 28 7.09 10.28 2.33
N ILE A 29 6.08 9.41 2.18
CA ILE A 29 6.31 7.96 2.28
C ILE A 29 7.35 7.52 1.24
N GLY A 30 8.38 6.79 1.70
CA GLY A 30 9.41 6.24 0.83
C GLY A 30 8.90 5.03 0.06
N ASP A 31 9.81 4.35 -0.61
CA ASP A 31 9.50 3.08 -1.24
C ASP A 31 9.09 2.04 -0.21
N LEU A 32 8.17 1.18 -0.59
CA LEU A 32 7.61 0.12 0.23
C LEU A 32 8.52 -1.11 0.15
N ASN A 33 9.72 -0.93 0.70
CA ASN A 33 10.78 -1.93 0.75
C ASN A 33 10.80 -2.62 2.11
N THR A 34 10.05 -3.69 2.26
CA THR A 34 9.94 -4.44 3.53
C THR A 34 11.06 -5.43 3.80
N GLY A 35 11.99 -5.57 2.85
CA GLY A 35 12.95 -6.66 2.81
C GLY A 35 12.32 -7.93 2.23
N SER A 36 13.18 -8.84 1.76
CA SER A 36 12.74 -10.14 1.26
C SER A 36 11.98 -10.90 2.37
N HIS A 37 10.89 -11.57 2.02
CA HIS A 37 10.07 -12.44 2.88
C HIS A 37 9.03 -11.81 3.81
N VAL A 38 8.91 -10.48 3.94
CA VAL A 38 7.97 -9.89 4.92
C VAL A 38 6.89 -9.03 4.27
N LYS A 39 5.63 -9.45 4.44
CA LYS A 39 4.42 -8.78 3.95
C LYS A 39 4.19 -7.46 4.71
N LEU A 40 3.80 -6.38 4.03
CA LEU A 40 3.33 -5.17 4.72
C LEU A 40 2.00 -5.42 5.41
N PHE A 41 1.09 -6.02 4.66
CA PHE A 41 -0.27 -6.34 5.08
C PHE A 41 -0.47 -7.85 5.07
N ASN A 42 -0.96 -8.39 6.18
CA ASN A 42 -1.34 -9.79 6.29
C ASN A 42 -2.53 -9.86 7.24
N GLY A 43 -3.73 -10.13 6.71
CA GLY A 43 -4.97 -10.19 7.50
C GLY A 43 -5.54 -8.83 7.90
N ALA A 44 -5.35 -7.79 7.07
CA ALA A 44 -5.97 -6.48 7.30
C ALA A 44 -7.17 -6.30 6.35
N ASP A 45 -8.38 -6.15 6.89
CA ASP A 45 -9.61 -5.89 6.12
C ASP A 45 -9.68 -4.41 5.71
N LEU A 46 -8.68 -3.93 4.97
CA LEU A 46 -8.63 -2.56 4.49
C LEU A 46 -9.73 -2.33 3.45
N GLU A 47 -10.54 -1.31 3.69
CA GLU A 47 -11.59 -0.82 2.80
C GLU A 47 -11.12 0.44 2.05
N THR A 48 -10.21 1.21 2.63
CA THR A 48 -9.66 2.40 1.99
C THR A 48 -8.18 2.59 2.31
N VAL A 49 -7.38 2.81 1.28
CA VAL A 49 -5.99 3.28 1.40
C VAL A 49 -5.91 4.65 0.74
N ILE A 50 -5.38 5.63 1.46
CA ILE A 50 -5.04 6.94 0.91
C ILE A 50 -3.52 6.98 0.80
N CYS A 51 -2.99 7.26 -0.39
CA CYS A 51 -1.56 7.53 -0.56
C CYS A 51 -1.38 8.94 -1.11
N ARG A 52 -0.82 9.84 -0.31
CA ARG A 52 -0.66 11.25 -0.67
C ARG A 52 0.56 11.53 -1.55
N LYS A 53 1.35 10.50 -1.87
CA LYS A 53 2.55 10.64 -2.70
C LYS A 53 2.18 10.74 -4.17
N ASN A 54 2.73 11.73 -4.86
CA ASN A 54 2.46 11.98 -6.27
C ASN A 54 2.96 10.86 -7.20
N THR A 55 4.08 10.23 -6.87
CA THR A 55 4.60 9.09 -7.59
C THR A 55 4.30 7.81 -6.83
N PRO A 56 3.82 6.73 -7.48
CA PRO A 56 3.63 5.46 -6.80
C PRO A 56 4.92 5.02 -6.11
N PRO A 57 4.89 4.74 -4.79
CA PRO A 57 6.03 4.14 -4.12
C PRO A 57 6.43 2.84 -4.81
N ALA A 58 7.73 2.64 -5.03
CA ALA A 58 8.19 1.36 -5.55
C ALA A 58 7.89 0.25 -4.53
N LEU A 59 7.49 -0.92 -5.02
CA LEU A 59 7.27 -2.09 -4.20
C LEU A 59 8.50 -3.00 -4.34
N SER A 60 9.14 -3.39 -3.23
CA SER A 60 10.29 -4.33 -3.34
C SER A 60 9.84 -5.66 -3.92
N GLN A 61 10.69 -6.32 -4.70
CA GLN A 61 10.43 -7.71 -5.08
C GLN A 61 10.38 -8.56 -3.81
N LEU A 62 9.24 -9.21 -3.57
CA LEU A 62 9.13 -10.19 -2.51
C LEU A 62 9.47 -11.56 -3.07
N TYR A 63 10.22 -12.32 -2.29
CA TYR A 63 10.50 -13.73 -2.55
C TYR A 63 10.29 -14.50 -1.26
N SER A 64 9.75 -15.72 -1.34
CA SER A 64 9.72 -16.67 -0.25
C SER A 64 9.68 -18.08 -0.82
N PRO A 65 10.61 -18.97 -0.43
CA PRO A 65 10.61 -20.35 -0.92
C PRO A 65 9.51 -21.20 -0.26
N PHE A 66 8.80 -20.67 0.74
CA PHE A 66 7.82 -21.41 1.53
C PHE A 66 6.37 -21.00 1.26
N CYS A 67 6.12 -19.82 0.69
CA CYS A 67 4.76 -19.31 0.47
C CYS A 67 4.73 -18.14 -0.52
N ASP A 68 3.57 -17.90 -1.13
CA ASP A 68 3.35 -16.69 -1.93
C ASP A 68 3.42 -15.43 -1.05
N VAL A 69 4.21 -14.46 -1.52
CA VAL A 69 4.47 -13.21 -0.83
C VAL A 69 4.08 -12.04 -1.72
N GLU A 70 3.09 -11.29 -1.26
CA GLU A 70 2.66 -10.04 -1.86
C GLU A 70 2.60 -8.97 -0.77
N HIS A 71 2.87 -7.71 -1.14
CA HIS A 71 2.85 -6.61 -0.18
C HIS A 71 1.47 -6.40 0.42
N PHE A 72 0.44 -6.65 -0.39
CA PHE A 72 -0.97 -6.41 -0.08
C PHE A 72 -1.78 -7.70 -0.03
N THR A 73 -1.24 -8.77 0.59
CA THR A 73 -2.04 -9.99 0.78
C THR A 73 -3.27 -9.71 1.65
N PHE A 74 -4.44 -10.09 1.15
CA PHE A 74 -5.77 -9.88 1.75
C PHE A 74 -6.23 -8.42 1.82
N VAL A 75 -5.70 -7.53 0.98
CA VAL A 75 -6.46 -6.32 0.64
C VAL A 75 -7.73 -6.77 -0.07
N ASN A 76 -8.89 -6.40 0.50
CA ASN A 76 -10.19 -6.70 -0.08
C ASN A 76 -10.21 -6.21 -1.54
N GLU A 77 -10.74 -7.00 -2.46
CA GLU A 77 -10.86 -6.60 -3.88
C GLU A 77 -11.67 -5.32 -4.10
N ASN A 78 -12.51 -4.96 -3.12
CA ASN A 78 -13.30 -3.75 -3.08
C ASN A 78 -12.58 -2.57 -2.40
N CYS A 79 -11.33 -2.76 -1.94
CA CYS A 79 -10.57 -1.68 -1.31
C CYS A 79 -10.33 -0.54 -2.31
N ILE A 80 -10.62 0.68 -1.88
CA ILE A 80 -10.45 1.88 -2.70
C ILE A 80 -9.09 2.49 -2.38
N LEU A 81 -8.24 2.62 -3.39
CA LEU A 81 -7.01 3.42 -3.32
C LEU A 81 -7.31 4.84 -3.77
N LYS A 82 -7.13 5.80 -2.86
CA LYS A 82 -7.22 7.24 -3.15
C LYS A 82 -5.84 7.86 -3.26
N VAL A 83 -5.58 8.55 -4.36
CA VAL A 83 -4.30 9.20 -4.67
C VAL A 83 -4.51 10.64 -5.15
N PRO A 84 -3.49 11.51 -5.18
CA PRO A 84 -3.61 12.82 -5.81
C PRO A 84 -4.21 12.70 -7.21
N ALA A 85 -5.07 13.64 -7.59
CA ALA A 85 -5.87 13.57 -8.82
C ALA A 85 -4.97 13.44 -10.07
N GLU A 86 -3.85 14.15 -10.07
CA GLU A 86 -2.80 14.13 -11.07
C GLU A 86 -2.06 12.77 -11.18
N SER A 87 -2.12 11.96 -10.12
CA SER A 87 -1.36 10.71 -9.98
C SER A 87 -2.18 9.47 -10.32
N VAL A 88 -3.50 9.58 -10.46
CA VAL A 88 -4.40 8.43 -10.70
C VAL A 88 -3.91 7.54 -11.85
N ASN A 89 -3.52 8.13 -12.98
CA ASN A 89 -3.02 7.37 -14.12
C ASN A 89 -1.67 6.70 -13.83
N ALA A 90 -0.76 7.37 -13.11
CA ALA A 90 0.52 6.79 -12.72
C ALA A 90 0.33 5.55 -11.83
N TYR A 91 -0.60 5.60 -10.86
CA TYR A 91 -0.91 4.44 -10.02
C TYR A 91 -1.56 3.30 -10.80
N LYS A 92 -2.50 3.60 -11.72
CA LYS A 92 -3.13 2.61 -12.60
C LYS A 92 -2.14 1.90 -13.53
N SER A 93 -1.04 2.56 -13.90
CA SER A 93 0.05 1.99 -14.71
C SER A 93 1.18 1.36 -13.88
N SER A 94 1.07 1.34 -12.55
CA SER A 94 2.11 0.81 -11.66
C SER A 94 1.76 -0.56 -11.09
N ASP A 95 2.70 -1.17 -10.36
CA ASP A 95 2.47 -2.42 -9.64
C ASP A 95 1.34 -2.34 -8.60
N TRP A 96 0.95 -1.14 -8.15
CA TRP A 96 -0.20 -0.96 -7.25
C TRP A 96 -1.51 -1.41 -7.89
N ALA A 97 -1.66 -1.31 -9.21
CA ALA A 97 -2.85 -1.74 -9.93
C ALA A 97 -3.07 -3.27 -9.89
N LYS A 98 -2.04 -4.05 -9.52
CA LYS A 98 -2.18 -5.49 -9.29
C LYS A 98 -2.97 -5.79 -8.02
N TYR A 99 -2.98 -4.86 -7.06
CA TYR A 99 -3.58 -5.02 -5.73
C TYR A 99 -4.86 -4.22 -5.55
N PHE A 100 -4.97 -3.05 -6.19
CA PHE A 100 -6.12 -2.17 -6.08
C PHE A 100 -6.86 -2.07 -7.42
N LYS A 101 -8.03 -2.70 -7.49
CA LYS A 101 -8.93 -2.63 -8.66
C LYS A 101 -9.62 -1.26 -8.77
N ASN A 102 -9.87 -0.61 -7.64
CA ASN A 102 -10.53 0.69 -7.55
C ASN A 102 -9.52 1.78 -7.17
N ILE A 103 -9.09 2.58 -8.15
CA ILE A 103 -8.15 3.69 -7.95
C ILE A 103 -8.84 5.00 -8.32
N GLU A 104 -8.99 5.87 -7.33
CA GLU A 104 -9.76 7.12 -7.39
C GLU A 104 -8.91 8.32 -6.92
N ALA A 105 -9.35 9.52 -7.27
CA ALA A 105 -8.75 10.74 -6.74
C ALA A 105 -9.10 10.94 -5.25
N ILE A 106 -8.24 11.64 -4.52
CA ILE A 106 -8.60 12.20 -3.22
C ILE A 106 -9.58 13.35 -3.49
N ASN A 107 -10.77 13.25 -2.88
CA ASN A 107 -11.80 14.28 -2.89
C ASN A 107 -11.73 15.13 -1.62
#